data_AF-A0AB36EKA8-F1
#
_entry.id   AF-A0AB36EKA8-F1
#
_cell.length_a   1.000
_cell.length_b   1.000
_cell.length_c   1.000
_cell.angle_alpha   90.00
_cell.angle_beta   90.00
_cell.angle_gamma   90.00
#
_symmetry.space_group_name_H-M   'P 1'
#
loop_
_entity.id
_entity.type
_entity.pdbx_description
1 polymer ?
#
loop_
_entity_poly.entity_id
_entity_poly.type
_entity_poly.pdbx_seq_one_letter_code
_entity_poly.pdbx_strand_id
1 'polypeptide(L)'
;MRTALLLCAAVMTLAGCQTPAPQSVLDSQRPPSRPIKRDYLDAMRGTIKAGDFTKAEISSVVLLDPQKQIYAFCTRTAERSNPDWSYIGVAVYKNLGVDSSKDDYRCRDKRLRYYNFPELLNMKF
;
A
#
# COMPACT_ATOMS: atom_id res chain seq x y z
N MET A 1 -19.86 -0.67 -60.73
CA MET A 1 -18.58 -1.17 -60.20
C MET A 1 -17.55 -0.04 -60.21
N ARG A 2 -17.07 0.36 -59.04
CA ARG A 2 -15.66 0.69 -58.70
C ARG A 2 -15.65 1.41 -57.35
N THR A 3 -15.52 0.57 -56.33
CA THR A 3 -15.18 0.90 -54.95
C THR A 3 -13.80 1.56 -54.90
N ALA A 4 -13.71 2.70 -54.22
CA ALA A 4 -12.46 3.24 -53.71
C ALA A 4 -12.60 3.34 -52.17
N LEU A 5 -12.13 2.31 -51.49
CA LEU A 5 -11.72 2.38 -50.09
C LEU A 5 -10.49 3.28 -50.00
N LEU A 6 -10.35 4.05 -48.91
CA LEU A 6 -9.27 3.90 -47.91
C LEU A 6 -9.24 5.10 -46.93
N LEU A 7 -9.37 4.74 -45.64
CA LEU A 7 -8.61 5.20 -44.46
C LEU A 7 -8.57 6.71 -44.10
N CYS A 8 -9.05 7.04 -42.89
CA CYS A 8 -8.16 7.06 -41.71
C CYS A 8 -8.97 7.22 -40.42
N ALA A 9 -9.00 6.15 -39.61
CA ALA A 9 -9.50 6.17 -38.25
C ALA A 9 -8.45 6.84 -37.35
N ALA A 10 -8.73 8.05 -36.86
CA ALA A 10 -7.96 8.65 -35.79
C ALA A 10 -8.33 7.98 -34.47
N VAL A 11 -7.53 6.98 -34.11
CA VAL A 11 -7.49 6.34 -32.80
C VAL A 11 -7.10 7.39 -31.75
N MET A 12 -8.04 7.79 -30.90
CA MET A 12 -7.71 8.42 -29.62
C MET A 12 -7.79 7.35 -28.54
N THR A 13 -6.68 6.63 -28.37
CA THR A 13 -6.45 5.80 -27.19
C THR A 13 -6.34 6.70 -25.97
N LEU A 14 -7.46 6.94 -25.29
CA LEU A 14 -7.50 7.40 -23.90
C LEU A 14 -7.07 6.26 -22.94
N ALA A 15 -5.99 5.56 -23.28
CA ALA A 15 -5.26 4.80 -22.29
C ALA A 15 -4.51 5.84 -21.46
N GLY A 16 -5.05 6.19 -20.29
CA GLY A 16 -4.41 7.09 -19.36
C GLY A 16 -3.01 6.57 -19.04
N CYS A 17 -2.00 7.12 -19.70
CA CYS A 17 -0.61 6.94 -19.32
C CYS A 17 -0.47 7.56 -17.94
N GLN A 18 -0.57 6.74 -16.90
CA GLN A 18 -0.10 7.14 -15.58
C GLN A 18 1.39 7.43 -15.74
N THR A 19 1.74 8.71 -15.89
CA THR A 19 3.14 9.14 -15.92
C THR A 19 3.84 8.53 -14.71
N PRO A 20 4.97 7.82 -14.89
CA PRO A 20 5.73 7.28 -13.78
C PRO A 20 5.98 8.38 -12.76
N ALA A 21 5.86 8.04 -11.47
CA ALA A 21 6.14 9.02 -10.41
C ALA A 21 7.58 9.56 -10.59
N PRO A 22 7.81 10.87 -10.45
CA PRO A 22 9.15 11.44 -10.54
C PRO A 22 10.11 10.71 -9.60
N GLN A 23 11.36 10.51 -10.04
CA GLN A 23 12.38 9.81 -9.26
C GLN A 23 12.58 10.45 -7.87
N SER A 24 12.49 11.78 -7.79
CA SER A 24 12.52 12.53 -6.53
C SER A 24 11.41 12.12 -5.55
N VAL A 25 10.21 11.80 -6.03
CA VAL A 25 9.11 11.30 -5.21
C VAL A 25 9.41 9.87 -4.75
N LEU A 26 9.91 9.01 -5.63
CA LEU A 26 10.32 7.65 -5.28
C LEU A 26 11.45 7.60 -4.26
N ASP A 27 12.37 8.56 -4.29
CA ASP A 27 13.51 8.62 -3.37
C ASP A 27 13.17 9.32 -2.05
N SER A 28 12.11 10.14 -2.03
CA SER A 28 11.56 10.73 -0.80
C SER A 28 10.75 9.74 0.04
N GLN A 29 10.42 8.57 -0.54
CA GLN A 29 9.67 7.53 0.16
C GLN A 29 10.45 7.03 1.37
N ARG A 30 9.86 7.18 2.55
CA ARG A 30 10.42 6.70 3.82
C ARG A 30 9.43 5.77 4.50
N PRO A 31 9.92 4.77 5.26
CA PRO A 31 9.04 3.98 6.09
C PRO A 31 8.31 4.88 7.11
N PRO A 32 7.15 4.46 7.62
CA PRO A 32 6.42 5.22 8.61
C PRO A 32 7.27 5.40 9.87
N SER A 33 7.11 6.55 10.52
CA SER A 33 7.83 6.87 11.74
C SER A 33 7.43 5.92 12.88
N ARG A 34 8.28 5.83 13.91
CA ARG A 34 8.03 4.95 15.06
C ARG A 34 6.66 5.17 15.75
N PRO A 35 6.18 6.43 15.94
CA PRO A 35 4.83 6.66 16.44
C PRO A 35 3.75 6.04 15.55
N ILE A 36 3.79 6.29 14.24
CA ILE A 36 2.79 5.74 13.28
C ILE A 36 2.80 4.21 13.30
N LYS A 37 3.98 3.59 13.34
CA LYS A 37 4.11 2.14 13.48
C LYS A 37 3.49 1.62 14.77
N ARG A 38 3.68 2.31 15.90
CA ARG A 38 3.08 1.94 17.19
C ARG A 38 1.56 2.03 17.12
N ASP A 39 1.04 3.13 16.60
CA ASP A 39 -0.41 3.35 16.51
C ASP A 39 -1.06 2.30 15.59
N TYR A 40 -0.37 1.89 14.52
CA TYR A 40 -0.77 0.75 13.72
C TYR A 40 -0.83 -0.55 14.51
N LEU A 41 0.23 -0.89 15.26
CA LEU A 41 0.26 -2.12 16.06
C LEU A 41 -0.87 -2.12 17.09
N ASP A 42 -1.13 -0.98 17.74
CA ASP A 42 -2.23 -0.82 18.68
C ASP A 42 -3.60 -1.02 18.00
N ALA A 43 -3.80 -0.50 16.79
CA ALA A 43 -5.02 -0.72 16.01
C ALA A 43 -5.20 -2.17 15.54
N MET A 44 -4.11 -2.91 15.36
CA MET A 44 -4.12 -4.30 14.92
C MET A 44 -4.26 -5.30 16.08
N ARG A 45 -4.00 -4.88 17.33
CA ARG A 45 -4.20 -5.73 18.51
C ARG A 45 -5.64 -6.20 18.58
N GLY A 46 -5.84 -7.52 18.60
CA GLY A 46 -7.16 -8.16 18.66
C GLY A 46 -7.80 -8.41 17.28
N THR A 47 -7.30 -7.77 16.21
CA THR A 47 -7.78 -7.99 14.83
C THR A 47 -6.97 -9.07 14.11
N ILE A 48 -5.67 -9.17 14.41
CA ILE A 48 -4.77 -10.19 13.87
C ILE A 48 -4.26 -11.10 14.99
N LYS A 49 -3.96 -12.36 14.64
CA LYS A 49 -3.26 -13.29 15.53
C LYS A 49 -1.76 -12.99 15.49
N ALA A 50 -1.20 -12.58 16.62
CA ALA A 50 0.25 -12.38 16.72
C ALA A 50 0.97 -13.74 16.79
N GLY A 51 2.17 -13.80 16.22
CA GLY A 51 3.00 -15.01 16.20
C GLY A 51 2.80 -15.94 14.99
N ASP A 52 1.77 -15.71 14.16
CA ASP A 52 1.50 -16.53 12.98
C ASP A 52 2.30 -16.07 11.74
N PHE A 53 2.77 -14.82 11.73
CA PHE A 53 3.52 -14.26 10.62
C PHE A 53 4.98 -14.68 10.64
N THR A 54 5.47 -15.16 9.49
CA THR A 54 6.88 -15.46 9.23
C THR A 54 7.61 -14.29 8.60
N LYS A 55 6.87 -13.41 7.92
CA LYS A 55 7.38 -12.18 7.30
C LYS A 55 6.37 -11.06 7.47
N ALA A 56 6.88 -9.86 7.69
CA ALA A 56 6.07 -8.66 7.74
C ALA A 56 6.88 -7.49 7.19
N GLU A 57 6.25 -6.74 6.30
CA GLU A 57 6.80 -5.51 5.75
C GLU A 57 5.75 -4.42 5.72
N ILE A 58 6.20 -3.17 5.79
CA ILE A 58 5.38 -1.98 5.75
C ILE A 58 5.83 -1.09 4.60
N SER A 59 4.89 -0.57 3.83
CA SER A 59 5.20 0.35 2.74
C SER A 59 5.60 1.72 3.27
N SER A 60 6.14 2.55 2.39
CA SER A 60 6.23 3.99 2.62
C SER A 60 4.89 4.60 3.01
N VAL A 61 4.93 5.68 3.79
CA VAL A 61 3.73 6.45 4.14
C VAL A 61 3.33 7.38 2.99
N VAL A 62 2.03 7.47 2.74
CA VAL A 62 1.40 8.46 1.87
C VAL A 62 0.49 9.33 2.73
N LEU A 63 0.64 10.64 2.62
CA LEU A 63 -0.30 11.58 3.23
C LEU A 63 -1.55 11.67 2.35
N LEU A 64 -2.69 11.19 2.86
CA LEU A 64 -3.98 11.31 2.17
C LEU A 64 -4.56 12.72 2.33
N ASP A 65 -4.50 13.24 3.56
CA ASP A 65 -4.94 14.59 3.90
C ASP A 65 -3.91 15.20 4.86
N PRO A 66 -2.98 16.04 4.36
CA PRO A 66 -1.94 16.64 5.18
C PRO A 66 -2.48 17.55 6.28
N GLN A 67 -3.59 18.26 6.03
CA GLN A 67 -4.18 19.18 7.01
C GLN A 67 -4.79 18.41 8.18
N LYS A 68 -5.37 17.25 7.88
CA LYS A 68 -5.92 16.36 8.90
C LYS A 68 -4.89 15.36 9.42
N GLN A 69 -3.68 15.30 8.87
CA GLN A 69 -2.69 14.29 9.24
C GLN A 69 -3.25 12.86 9.08
N ILE A 70 -3.97 12.61 8.00
CA ILE A 70 -4.41 11.27 7.62
C ILE A 70 -3.29 10.63 6.80
N TYR A 71 -2.78 9.53 7.31
CA TYR A 71 -1.72 8.75 6.69
C TYR A 71 -2.30 7.45 6.15
N ALA A 72 -1.88 7.03 4.97
CA ALA A 72 -2.11 5.70 4.46
C ALA A 72 -0.79 4.99 4.17
N PHE A 73 -0.79 3.71 4.45
CA PHE A 73 0.31 2.82 4.10
C PHE A 73 -0.26 1.41 3.98
N CYS A 74 0.55 0.52 3.45
CA CYS A 74 0.23 -0.87 3.27
C CYS A 74 1.12 -1.72 4.16
N THR A 75 0.61 -2.84 4.64
CA THR A 75 1.44 -3.93 5.15
C THR A 75 1.30 -5.14 4.24
N ARG A 76 2.38 -5.93 4.15
CA ARG A 76 2.32 -7.26 3.56
C ARG A 76 2.89 -8.27 4.52
N THR A 77 2.18 -9.38 4.70
CA THR A 77 2.55 -10.43 5.63
C THR A 77 2.49 -11.79 4.94
N ALA A 78 3.27 -12.73 5.45
CA ALA A 78 3.18 -14.14 5.09
C ALA A 78 3.05 -14.95 6.38
N GLU A 79 2.14 -15.91 6.41
CA GLU A 79 1.91 -16.78 7.56
C GLU A 79 2.68 -18.09 7.40
N ARG A 80 2.87 -18.83 8.49
CA ARG A 80 3.47 -20.18 8.39
C ARG A 80 2.55 -21.14 7.62
N SER A 81 1.24 -20.99 7.77
CA SER A 81 0.20 -21.77 7.08
C SER A 81 0.07 -21.43 5.59
N ASN A 82 0.38 -20.19 5.21
CA ASN A 82 0.36 -19.71 3.83
C ASN A 82 1.55 -18.78 3.56
N PRO A 83 2.57 -19.24 2.81
CA PRO A 83 3.77 -18.47 2.55
C PRO A 83 3.59 -17.33 1.55
N ASP A 84 2.42 -17.23 0.90
CA ASP A 84 2.12 -16.16 -0.05
C ASP A 84 1.89 -14.81 0.66
N TRP A 85 2.22 -13.73 -0.03
CA TRP A 85 2.00 -12.38 0.47
C TRP A 85 0.51 -12.04 0.52
N SER A 86 0.01 -11.82 1.73
CA SER A 86 -1.26 -11.14 1.99
C SER A 86 -1.01 -9.65 2.17
N TYR A 87 -1.92 -8.81 1.68
CA TYR A 87 -1.78 -7.36 1.70
C TYR A 87 -2.88 -6.73 2.53
N ILE A 88 -2.54 -5.71 3.32
CA ILE A 88 -3.51 -4.93 4.09
C ILE A 88 -3.25 -3.45 3.81
N GLY A 89 -4.26 -2.76 3.28
CA GLY A 89 -4.27 -1.31 3.20
C GLY A 89 -4.74 -0.72 4.51
N VAL A 90 -4.07 0.32 5.00
CA VAL A 90 -4.33 0.94 6.30
C VAL A 90 -4.39 2.44 6.16
N ALA A 91 -5.40 3.06 6.74
CA ALA A 91 -5.46 4.51 6.94
C ALA A 91 -5.54 4.83 8.45
N VAL A 92 -4.70 5.77 8.90
CA VAL A 92 -4.61 6.18 10.31
C VAL A 92 -4.79 7.69 10.41
N TYR A 93 -5.54 8.12 11.41
CA TYR A 93 -5.75 9.52 11.79
C TYR A 93 -5.64 9.65 13.30
N LYS A 94 -4.70 10.46 13.81
CA LYS A 94 -4.56 10.76 15.25
C LYS A 94 -4.72 9.53 16.17
N ASN A 95 -3.96 8.47 15.88
CA ASN A 95 -3.93 7.22 16.65
C ASN A 95 -5.22 6.36 16.55
N LEU A 96 -6.15 6.72 15.66
CA LEU A 96 -7.34 5.94 15.36
C LEU A 96 -7.16 5.29 13.99
N GLY A 97 -7.33 3.97 13.93
CA GLY A 97 -7.52 3.27 12.66
C GLY A 97 -8.78 3.81 12.02
N VAL A 98 -8.65 4.47 10.87
CA VAL A 98 -9.78 5.06 10.15
C VAL A 98 -10.39 4.03 9.22
N ASP A 99 -9.54 3.21 8.60
CA ASP A 99 -9.95 2.18 7.66
C ASP A 99 -8.87 1.11 7.54
N SER A 100 -9.29 -0.12 7.26
CA SER A 100 -8.41 -1.22 6.90
C SER A 100 -9.07 -2.13 5.88
N SER A 101 -8.34 -2.49 4.83
CA SER A 101 -8.85 -3.36 3.77
C SER A 101 -7.89 -4.52 3.53
N LYS A 102 -8.41 -5.75 3.62
CA LYS A 102 -7.68 -6.97 3.25
C LYS A 102 -7.62 -7.07 1.72
N ASP A 103 -6.46 -7.46 1.21
CA ASP A 103 -6.16 -7.64 -0.21
C ASP A 103 -6.35 -6.38 -1.06
N ASP A 104 -6.10 -5.22 -0.45
CA ASP A 104 -6.16 -3.93 -1.14
C ASP A 104 -5.22 -3.89 -2.35
N TYR A 105 -5.80 -3.79 -3.55
CA TYR A 105 -5.05 -3.82 -4.81
C TYR A 105 -4.02 -2.67 -4.89
N ARG A 106 -4.26 -1.55 -4.21
CA ARG A 106 -3.34 -0.40 -4.17
C ARG A 106 -2.01 -0.77 -3.52
N CYS A 107 -2.02 -1.76 -2.61
CA CYS A 107 -0.82 -2.29 -1.98
C CYS A 107 0.02 -3.19 -2.90
N ARG A 108 -0.44 -3.47 -4.11
CA ARG A 108 0.36 -4.17 -5.13
C ARG A 108 1.02 -3.20 -6.11
N ASP A 109 0.87 -1.89 -5.92
CA ASP A 109 1.51 -0.88 -6.75
C ASP A 109 3.04 -1.00 -6.63
N LYS A 110 3.70 -1.24 -7.77
CA LYS A 110 5.15 -1.46 -7.87
C LYS A 110 5.97 -0.23 -7.44
N ARG A 111 5.35 0.94 -7.33
CA ARG A 111 6.01 2.17 -6.89
C ARG A 111 6.13 2.23 -5.36
N LEU A 112 5.35 1.45 -4.62
CA LEU A 112 5.46 1.38 -3.17
C LEU A 112 6.74 0.63 -2.78
N ARG A 113 7.61 1.31 -2.04
CA ARG A 113 8.75 0.65 -1.38
C ARG A 113 8.28 0.01 -0.09
N TYR A 114 8.63 -1.25 0.10
CA TYR A 114 8.37 -2.01 1.31
C TYR A 114 9.63 -2.16 2.14
N TYR A 115 9.48 -2.06 3.45
CA TYR A 115 10.55 -2.12 4.43
C TYR A 115 10.22 -3.18 5.48
N ASN A 116 11.25 -3.86 5.98
CA ASN A 116 11.08 -4.83 7.06
C ASN A 116 10.31 -4.21 8.24
N PHE A 117 9.32 -4.96 8.73
CA PHE A 117 8.48 -4.54 9.85
C PHE A 117 8.53 -5.55 11.01
N PRO A 118 9.71 -5.70 11.66
CA PRO A 118 9.88 -6.67 12.73
C PRO A 118 9.00 -6.38 13.95
N GLU A 119 8.56 -5.14 14.14
CA GLU A 119 7.68 -4.78 15.27
C GLU A 119 6.33 -5.50 15.18
N LEU A 120 5.82 -5.80 13.98
CA LEU A 120 4.60 -6.59 13.79
C LEU A 120 4.82 -8.08 14.09
N LEU A 121 5.98 -8.61 13.72
CA LEU A 121 6.34 -10.01 14.02
C LEU A 121 6.48 -10.27 15.51
N ASN A 122 7.00 -9.27 16.24
CA ASN A 122 7.27 -9.35 17.67
C ASN A 122 6.14 -8.76 18.54
N MET A 123 4.96 -8.52 17.95
CA MET A 123 3.84 -7.97 18.69
C MET A 123 3.45 -8.94 19.80
N LYS A 124 3.52 -8.47 21.05
CA LYS A 124 3.05 -9.20 22.23
C LYS A 124 1.62 -8.76 22.56
N PHE A 125 0.79 -9.71 22.96
CA PHE A 125 -0.52 -9.47 23.56
C PHE A 125 -0.38 -9.22 25.06
#